data_AF-A0A229UK47-F1
#
_entry.id   AF-A0A229UK47-F1
#
_cell.length_a   1.000
_cell.length_b   1.000
_cell.length_c   1.000
_cell.angle_alpha   90.00
_cell.angle_beta   90.00
_cell.angle_gamma   90.00
#
_symmetry.space_group_name_H-M   'P 1'
#
loop_
_entity.id
_entity.type
_entity.pdbx_description
1 polymer ?
#
loop_
_entity_poly.entity_id
_entity_poly.type
_entity_poly.pdbx_seq_one_letter_code
_entity_poly.pdbx_strand_id
1 'polypeptide(L)' 'MKECTIEGCSQPVKARGLCSTHHQRMLRNGCPHTIRKKMKKEPKQCQWVNCQAPSVSKGFCSRHYYVYRTTHLDNHNAVQ' A
#
# COMPACT_ATOMS: atom_id res chain seq x y z
N MET A 1 -1.88 -22.88 -23.13
CA MET A 1 -1.78 -22.02 -21.93
C MET A 1 -2.94 -22.38 -21.01
N LYS A 2 -2.73 -22.66 -19.72
CA LYS A 2 -3.86 -22.93 -18.81
C LYS A 2 -4.41 -21.60 -18.30
N GLU A 3 -5.73 -21.45 -18.33
CA GLU A 3 -6.44 -20.29 -17.82
C GLU A 3 -6.83 -20.48 -16.35
N CYS A 4 -7.03 -19.37 -15.64
CA CYS A 4 -7.41 -19.38 -14.24
C CYS A 4 -8.73 -20.13 -14.03
N THR A 5 -8.81 -20.99 -13.01
CA THR A 5 -10.03 -21.71 -12.61
C THR A 5 -11.15 -20.79 -12.07
N ILE A 6 -10.91 -19.49 -11.97
CA ILE A 6 -11.93 -18.54 -11.50
C ILE A 6 -12.76 -18.11 -12.69
N GLU A 7 -14.08 -18.31 -12.60
CA GLU A 7 -15.04 -17.92 -13.63
C GLU A 7 -14.88 -16.43 -13.99
N GLY A 8 -14.82 -16.15 -15.29
CA GLY A 8 -14.59 -14.79 -15.81
C GLY A 8 -13.14 -14.30 -15.76
N CYS A 9 -12.15 -15.17 -15.49
CA CYS A 9 -10.74 -14.80 -15.48
C CYS A 9 -9.92 -15.53 -16.58
N SER A 10 -9.71 -14.87 -17.71
CA SER A 10 -8.87 -15.39 -18.82
C SER A 10 -7.37 -15.13 -18.63
N GLN A 11 -6.92 -14.92 -17.40
CA GLN A 11 -5.50 -14.71 -17.10
C GLN A 11 -4.78 -16.06 -16.99
N PRO A 12 -3.51 -16.15 -17.42
CA PRO A 12 -2.77 -17.40 -17.37
C PRO A 12 -2.54 -17.87 -15.93
N VAL A 13 -2.62 -19.18 -15.74
CA VAL A 13 -2.31 -19.83 -14.45
C VAL A 13 -0.84 -19.60 -14.12
N LYS A 14 -0.60 -19.15 -12.89
CA LYS A 14 0.73 -19.06 -12.30
C LYS A 14 1.00 -20.22 -11.36
N ALA A 15 0.04 -20.58 -10.51
CA ALA A 15 0.17 -21.68 -9.54
C ALA A 15 -1.20 -22.15 -9.05
N ARG A 16 -1.32 -23.45 -8.73
CA ARG A 16 -2.54 -24.06 -8.14
C ARG A 16 -3.83 -23.80 -8.93
N GLY A 17 -3.75 -23.76 -10.26
CA GLY A 17 -4.90 -23.44 -11.14
C GLY A 17 -5.34 -21.97 -11.10
N LEU A 18 -4.62 -21.11 -10.38
CA LEU A 18 -4.95 -19.70 -10.22
C LEU A 18 -3.96 -18.81 -10.96
N CYS A 19 -4.44 -17.67 -11.48
CA CYS A 19 -3.58 -16.60 -11.96
C CYS A 19 -2.80 -15.96 -10.80
N SER A 20 -1.79 -15.15 -11.12
CA SER A 20 -0.96 -14.45 -10.12
C SER A 20 -1.80 -13.69 -9.08
N THR A 21 -2.81 -12.96 -9.53
CA THR A 21 -3.71 -12.16 -8.68
C THR A 21 -4.56 -13.05 -7.76
N HIS A 22 -5.21 -14.08 -8.29
CA HIS A 22 -6.06 -14.97 -7.51
C HIS A 22 -5.26 -15.84 -6.54
N HIS A 23 -4.07 -16.28 -6.95
CA HIS A 23 -3.15 -16.98 -6.05
C HIS A 23 -2.70 -16.06 -4.90
N GLN A 24 -2.37 -14.80 -5.18
CA GLN A 24 -1.98 -13.85 -4.13
C GLN A 24 -3.15 -13.52 -3.19
N ARG A 25 -4.37 -13.38 -3.70
CA ARG A 25 -5.58 -13.20 -2.87
C ARG A 25 -5.83 -14.41 -1.99
N MET A 26 -5.70 -15.62 -2.54
CA MET A 26 -5.79 -16.86 -1.78
C MET A 26 -4.80 -16.90 -0.62
N LEU A 27 -3.52 -16.56 -0.85
CA LEU A 27 -2.50 -16.55 0.20
C LEU A 27 -2.74 -15.50 1.30
N ARG A 28 -3.26 -14.32 0.95
CA ARG A 28 -3.44 -13.21 1.90
C ARG A 28 -4.78 -13.26 2.65
N ASN A 29 -5.80 -13.81 2.02
CA ASN A 29 -7.19 -13.68 2.49
C ASN A 29 -7.90 -15.04 2.65
N GLY A 30 -7.29 -16.15 2.23
CA GLY A 30 -7.92 -17.48 2.21
C GLY A 30 -8.95 -17.67 1.10
N CYS A 31 -9.24 -16.64 0.30
CA CYS A 31 -10.23 -16.70 -0.77
C CYS A 31 -9.72 -15.97 -2.04
N PRO A 32 -9.81 -16.59 -3.22
CA PRO A 32 -9.35 -15.99 -4.47
C PRO A 32 -10.31 -14.90 -4.97
N HIS A 33 -11.60 -14.99 -4.63
CA HIS A 33 -12.63 -14.05 -5.06
C HIS A 33 -12.62 -12.72 -4.29
N THR A 34 -11.80 -12.58 -3.24
CA THR A 34 -11.86 -11.38 -2.40
C THR A 34 -11.30 -10.14 -3.13
N ILE A 35 -12.21 -9.26 -3.57
CA ILE A 35 -11.88 -7.94 -4.11
C ILE A 35 -12.07 -6.92 -2.97
N ARG A 36 -10.98 -6.59 -2.25
CA ARG A 36 -11.02 -5.49 -1.29
C ARG A 36 -11.02 -4.16 -2.05
N LYS A 37 -12.11 -3.42 -1.97
CA LYS A 37 -12.14 -2.01 -2.43
C LYS A 37 -11.19 -1.21 -1.53
N LYS A 38 -10.22 -0.52 -2.13
CA LYS A 38 -9.40 0.45 -1.38
C LYS A 38 -10.34 1.56 -0.91
N MET A 39 -10.50 1.71 0.42
CA MET A 39 -11.18 2.88 0.96
C MET A 39 -10.32 4.11 0.62
N LYS A 40 -10.92 5.10 -0.06
CA LYS A 40 -10.26 6.39 -0.29
C LYS A 40 -10.17 7.10 1.05
N LYS A 41 -8.97 7.22 1.61
CA LYS A 41 -8.76 8.05 2.81
C LYS A 41 -8.83 9.50 2.37
N GLU A 42 -9.56 10.33 3.11
CA GLU A 42 -9.55 11.78 2.89
C GLU A 42 -8.14 12.32 3.13
N PRO A 43 -7.61 13.18 2.22
CA PRO A 43 -6.30 13.76 2.40
C PRO A 43 -6.33 14.72 3.58
N LYS A 44 -5.59 14.41 4.64
CA LYS A 44 -5.37 15.34 5.75
C LYS A 44 -4.34 16.40 5.32
N GLN A 45 -4.40 17.60 5.88
CA GLN A 45 -3.35 18.60 5.70
C GLN A 45 -2.04 18.12 6.33
N CYS A 46 -0.90 18.54 5.76
CA CYS A 46 0.40 18.32 6.36
C CYS A 46 0.47 18.96 7.75
N GLN A 47 0.96 18.21 8.72
CA GLN A 47 1.11 18.65 10.12
C GLN A 47 2.29 19.61 10.33
N TRP A 48 3.04 19.95 9.28
CA TRP A 48 4.19 20.83 9.37
C TRP A 48 3.73 22.29 9.45
N VAL A 49 4.39 23.09 10.28
CA VAL A 49 4.05 24.51 10.50
C VAL A 49 4.02 25.24 9.16
N ASN A 50 2.92 25.95 8.87
CA ASN A 50 2.70 26.68 7.62
C ASN A 50 2.74 25.82 6.33
N CYS A 51 2.31 24.56 6.40
CA CYS A 51 2.17 23.71 5.22
C CYS A 51 0.69 23.37 4.94
N GLN A 52 0.19 23.76 3.77
CA GLN A 52 -1.17 23.44 3.30
C GLN A 52 -1.21 22.23 2.36
N ALA A 53 -0.06 21.62 2.06
CA ALA A 53 0.00 20.46 1.17
C ALA A 53 -0.69 19.25 1.80
N PRO A 54 -1.30 18.36 1.00
CA PRO A 54 -1.90 17.14 1.52
C PRO A 54 -0.83 16.18 2.06
N SER A 55 -1.13 15.60 3.21
CA SER A 55 -0.33 14.56 3.85
C SER A 55 -0.40 13.26 3.05
N VAL A 56 0.76 12.71 2.71
CA VAL A 56 0.89 11.43 2.01
C VAL A 56 1.24 10.29 2.96
N SER A 57 1.93 10.56 4.07
CA SER A 57 2.42 9.54 5.01
C SER A 57 2.74 10.14 6.38
N LYS A 58 2.37 9.44 7.46
CA LYS A 58 2.61 9.85 8.86
C LYS A 58 2.19 11.29 9.21
N GLY A 59 1.20 11.86 8.51
CA GLY A 59 0.75 13.25 8.73
C GLY A 59 1.56 14.30 7.98
N PHE A 60 2.54 13.92 7.16
CA PHE A 60 3.39 14.84 6.41
C PHE A 60 3.17 14.73 4.89
N CYS A 61 3.34 15.85 4.17
CA CYS A 61 3.44 15.85 2.71
C CYS A 61 4.72 15.14 2.26
N SER A 62 4.88 14.83 0.97
CA SER A 62 6.05 14.09 0.45
C SER A 62 7.39 14.72 0.86
N ARG A 63 7.49 16.05 0.76
CA ARG A 63 8.69 16.82 1.15
C ARG A 63 8.97 16.74 2.65
N HIS A 64 7.98 17.02 3.48
CA HIS A 64 8.15 16.98 4.94
C HIS A 64 8.29 15.55 5.46
N TYR A 65 7.71 14.56 4.79
CA TYR A 65 7.94 13.15 5.09
C TYR A 65 9.39 12.74 4.80
N TYR A 66 9.98 13.24 3.70
CA TYR A 66 11.39 13.02 3.42
C TYR A 66 12.27 13.58 4.53
N VAL A 67 12.06 14.84 4.92
CA VAL A 67 12.79 15.49 6.02
C VAL A 67 12.59 14.72 7.33
N TYR A 68 11.34 14.41 7.69
CA TYR A 68 11.01 13.62 8.87
C TYR A 68 11.73 12.25 8.85
N ARG A 69 11.75 11.57 7.71
CA ARG A 69 12.43 10.28 7.54
C ARG A 69 13.94 10.40 7.71
N THR A 70 14.56 11.47 7.23
CA THR A 70 16.01 11.68 7.33
C THR A 70 16.45 12.21 8.69
N THR A 71 15.60 12.93 9.42
CA THR A 71 15.98 13.57 10.71
C THR A 71 15.48 12.82 11.95
N HIS A 72 14.38 12.06 11.86
CA HIS A 72 13.77 11.38 13.03
C HIS A 72 14.01 9.87 13.07
N LEU A 73 14.56 9.26 12.01
CA LEU A 73 14.92 7.82 12.02
C LEU A 73 16.41 7.58 12.21
N ASP A 74 17.22 8.63 12.36
CA ASP A 74 18.66 8.53 12.66
C ASP A 74 19.01 8.92 14.11
N ASN A 75 18.04 9.31 14.94
CA ASN A 75 18.34 9.76 16.30
C ASN A 75 18.16 8.65 17.34
N HIS A 76 19.16 7.75 17.32
CA HIS A 76 19.66 7.12 18.53
C HIS A 76 21.02 7.75 18.92
N ASN A 77 21.15 9.09 18.90
CA ASN A 77 22.18 9.82 19.65
C ASN A 77 22.02 11.35 19.60
N ALA A 78 22.56 12.02 20.63
CA ALA A 78 22.68 13.48 20.83
C ALA A 78 21.39 14.22 21.25
N VAL A 79 21.15 14.45 22.54
CA VAL A 79 21.75 15.52 23.38
C VAL A 79 21.47 16.91 22.79
N GLN A 80 20.51 17.62 23.42
CA GLN A 80 20.77 18.79 24.26
C GLN A 80 19.61 18.98 25.25
#